data_AF-A0A5D3D214-F1
#
_entry.id   AF-A0A5D3D214-F1
#
_cell.length_a   1.000
_cell.length_b   1.000
_cell.length_c   1.000
_cell.angle_alpha   90.00
_cell.angle_beta   90.00
_cell.angle_gamma   90.00
#
_symmetry.space_group_name_H-M   'P 1'
#
loop_
_entity.id
_entity.type
_entity.pdbx_description
1 polymer ?
#
loop_
_entity_poly.entity_id
_entity_poly.type
_entity_poly.pdbx_seq_one_letter_code
_entity_poly.pdbx_strand_id
1 'polypeptide(L)'
;MLVYGAKDLILTGYTDSDFQTDKDFRKSTSGSVFTLNGGAVVWRSIKQGCIADSTMEAKYVIACEATKEAVWLRKFLHDLEVVPNMNLPITLYCDNSGAVANSKEPRSHKRGKHIERKYQLIREIVQRGDVIVTNIASEHNIVDPFMKTLTTKVFEGHLESLGLRDMYIR
;
A
#
# COMPACT_ATOMS: atom_id res chain seq x y z
N MET A 1 -1.14 2.81 -23.40
CA MET A 1 -1.91 3.91 -22.77
C MET A 1 -2.46 3.38 -21.44
N LEU A 2 -2.48 4.17 -20.37
CA LEU A 2 -3.18 3.76 -19.15
C LEU A 2 -4.69 3.82 -19.41
N VAL A 3 -5.39 2.71 -19.22
CA VAL A 3 -6.83 2.64 -19.45
C VAL A 3 -7.49 2.26 -18.12
N TYR A 4 -8.42 3.09 -17.66
CA TYR A 4 -9.28 2.72 -16.53
C TYR A 4 -10.11 1.48 -16.94
N GLY A 5 -10.23 0.51 -16.05
CA GLY A 5 -10.98 -0.72 -16.28
C GLY A 5 -12.49 -0.49 -16.47
N ALA A 6 -13.25 -1.58 -16.61
CA ALA A 6 -14.72 -1.55 -16.66
C ALA A 6 -15.34 -1.86 -15.29
N LYS A 7 -14.59 -1.68 -14.20
CA LYS A 7 -15.03 -1.99 -12.83
C LYS A 7 -15.62 -0.75 -12.16
N ASP A 8 -16.25 -0.96 -11.01
CA ASP A 8 -16.67 0.13 -10.15
C ASP A 8 -15.48 1.02 -9.77
N LEU A 9 -15.75 2.30 -9.59
CA LEU A 9 -14.75 3.32 -9.27
C LEU A 9 -14.33 3.18 -7.80
N ILE A 10 -13.60 2.11 -7.49
CA ILE A 10 -13.18 1.75 -6.13
C ILE A 10 -11.70 2.08 -5.99
N LEU A 11 -11.37 2.91 -4.99
CA LEU A 11 -10.00 3.18 -4.60
C LEU A 11 -9.47 2.03 -3.76
N THR A 12 -8.35 1.43 -4.18
CA THR A 12 -7.68 0.33 -3.47
C THR A 12 -6.20 0.64 -3.33
N GLY A 13 -5.66 0.48 -2.12
CA GLY A 13 -4.23 0.66 -1.85
C GLY A 13 -3.50 -0.67 -1.70
N TYR A 14 -2.22 -0.68 -2.04
CA TYR A 14 -1.30 -1.81 -1.90
C TYR A 14 0.01 -1.31 -1.32
N THR A 15 0.63 -2.11 -0.46
CA THR A 15 1.91 -1.78 0.19
C THR A 15 2.85 -2.95 0.22
N ASP A 16 4.14 -2.68 0.05
CA ASP A 16 5.22 -3.63 0.33
C ASP A 16 6.44 -2.88 0.87
N SER A 17 7.33 -3.60 1.53
CA SER A 17 8.64 -3.05 1.88
C SER A 17 9.69 -4.14 1.84
N ASP A 18 10.89 -3.76 1.41
CA ASP A 18 12.06 -4.63 1.45
C ASP A 18 13.03 -4.18 2.55
N PHE A 19 13.32 -5.10 3.47
CA PHE A 19 13.96 -4.83 4.74
C PHE A 19 15.47 -4.66 4.60
N GLN A 20 16.02 -3.58 5.16
CA GLN A 20 17.47 -3.29 5.16
C GLN A 20 18.15 -3.40 3.78
N THR A 21 17.44 -2.98 2.74
CA THR A 21 17.98 -2.93 1.36
C THR A 21 19.14 -1.95 1.20
N ASP A 22 19.13 -0.87 1.99
CA ASP A 22 20.25 0.06 2.07
C ASP A 22 21.36 -0.52 2.97
N LYS A 23 22.49 -0.92 2.38
CA LYS A 23 23.62 -1.52 3.12
C LYS A 23 24.35 -0.52 4.01
N ASP A 24 24.35 0.75 3.65
CA ASP A 24 25.09 1.81 4.34
C ASP A 24 24.32 2.29 5.57
N PHE A 25 23.02 2.53 5.41
CA PHE A 25 22.17 3.08 6.47
C PHE A 25 21.25 2.05 7.14
N ARG A 26 21.22 0.80 6.66
CA ARG A 26 20.32 -0.28 7.12
C ARG A 26 18.85 0.13 7.14
N LYS A 27 18.47 1.00 6.20
CA LYS A 27 17.10 1.45 6.00
C LYS A 27 16.39 0.53 5.02
N SER A 28 15.12 0.29 5.29
CA SER A 28 14.25 -0.45 4.39
C SER A 28 13.79 0.45 3.24
N THR A 29 13.44 -0.15 2.12
CA THR A 29 12.76 0.53 1.01
C THR A 29 11.29 0.21 1.10
N SER A 30 10.43 1.19 0.81
CA SER A 30 8.98 1.10 0.90
C SER A 30 8.33 1.38 -0.43
N GLY A 31 7.36 0.55 -0.81
CA GLY A 31 6.56 0.72 -2.00
C GLY A 31 5.08 0.84 -1.66
N SER A 32 4.37 1.67 -2.40
CA SER A 32 2.91 1.75 -2.35
C SER A 32 2.32 2.04 -3.72
N VAL A 33 1.17 1.44 -4.02
CA VAL A 33 0.40 1.70 -5.22
C VAL A 33 -1.07 1.89 -4.82
N PHE A 34 -1.73 2.89 -5.37
CA PHE A 34 -3.18 3.05 -5.32
C PHE A 34 -3.75 2.88 -6.70
N THR A 35 -4.79 2.06 -6.82
CA THR A 35 -5.55 1.87 -8.04
C THR A 35 -6.94 2.44 -7.90
N LEU A 36 -7.46 2.96 -9.00
CA LEU A 36 -8.84 3.40 -9.14
C LEU A 36 -9.40 2.74 -10.40
N ASN A 37 -10.53 2.04 -10.28
CA ASN A 37 -11.11 1.27 -11.39
C ASN A 37 -10.05 0.35 -12.08
N GLY A 38 -9.22 -0.32 -11.28
CA GLY A 38 -8.20 -1.25 -11.77
C GLY A 38 -7.00 -0.63 -12.50
N GLY A 39 -6.90 0.71 -12.61
CA GLY A 39 -5.72 1.40 -13.11
C GLY A 39 -4.95 2.09 -11.99
N ALA A 40 -3.61 2.05 -12.02
CA ALA A 40 -2.79 2.75 -11.03
C ALA A 40 -2.92 4.28 -11.19
N VAL A 41 -3.26 4.98 -10.10
CA VAL A 41 -3.42 6.45 -10.07
C VAL A 41 -2.35 7.13 -9.22
N VAL A 42 -1.79 6.42 -8.23
CA VAL A 42 -0.67 6.88 -7.42
C VAL A 42 0.27 5.71 -7.20
N TRP A 43 1.57 5.93 -7.33
CA TRP A 43 2.60 4.96 -6.97
C TRP A 43 3.81 5.66 -6.37
N ARG A 44 4.52 4.98 -5.48
CA ARG A 44 5.72 5.49 -4.82
C ARG A 44 6.64 4.33 -4.45
N SER A 45 7.94 4.51 -4.65
CA SER A 45 9.01 3.68 -4.08
C SER A 45 10.03 4.61 -3.42
N ILE A 46 10.25 4.46 -2.11
CA ILE A 46 11.06 5.39 -1.31
C ILE A 46 11.77 4.70 -0.16
N LYS A 47 12.97 5.17 0.17
CA LYS A 47 13.71 4.75 1.37
C LYS A 47 13.01 5.22 2.66
N GLN A 48 12.88 4.35 3.65
CA GLN A 48 12.27 4.70 4.93
C GLN A 48 13.08 5.74 5.70
N GLY A 49 12.39 6.68 6.35
CA GLY A 49 13.02 7.68 7.20
C GLY A 49 13.63 7.10 8.48
N CYS A 50 13.02 6.05 9.03
CA CYS A 50 13.45 5.34 10.23
C CYS A 50 14.12 4.00 9.91
N ILE A 51 14.90 3.49 10.87
CA ILE A 51 15.42 2.13 10.85
C ILE A 51 14.35 1.24 11.50
N ALA A 52 13.98 0.16 10.81
CA ALA A 52 13.12 -0.87 11.36
C ALA A 52 13.98 -2.00 11.93
N ASP A 53 13.51 -2.66 12.99
CA ASP A 53 14.23 -3.78 13.62
C ASP A 53 13.77 -5.14 13.05
N SER A 54 12.71 -5.16 12.24
CA SER A 54 12.24 -6.36 11.55
C SER A 54 11.52 -6.07 10.24
N THR A 55 11.39 -7.08 9.38
CA THR A 55 10.55 -7.02 8.16
C THR A 55 9.10 -6.63 8.48
N MET A 56 8.55 -7.13 9.59
CA MET A 56 7.19 -6.76 10.03
C MET A 56 7.10 -5.26 10.31
N GLU A 57 8.07 -4.70 11.04
CA GLU A 57 8.09 -3.26 11.33
C GLU A 57 8.27 -2.42 10.06
N ALA A 58 9.14 -2.84 9.14
CA ALA A 58 9.29 -2.17 7.86
C ALA A 58 7.96 -2.14 7.07
N LYS A 59 7.26 -3.27 7.01
CA LYS A 59 5.95 -3.37 6.34
C LYS A 59 4.88 -2.54 7.05
N TYR A 60 4.96 -2.45 8.38
CA TYR A 60 4.09 -1.60 9.16
C TYR A 60 4.34 -0.10 8.91
N VAL A 61 5.60 0.30 8.77
CA VAL A 61 5.98 1.69 8.49
C VAL A 61 5.38 2.17 7.17
N ILE A 62 5.46 1.37 6.09
CA ILE A 62 4.83 1.72 4.81
C ILE A 62 3.31 1.66 4.87
N ALA A 63 2.72 0.67 5.56
CA ALA A 63 1.28 0.61 5.77
C ALA A 63 0.76 1.89 6.46
N CYS A 64 1.49 2.41 7.46
CA CYS A 64 1.14 3.66 8.13
C CYS A 64 1.19 4.87 7.18
N GLU A 65 2.25 5.02 6.37
CA GLU A 65 2.34 6.12 5.42
C GLU A 65 1.26 6.02 4.32
N ALA A 66 1.02 4.83 3.79
CA ALA A 66 -0.04 4.61 2.81
C ALA A 66 -1.44 4.84 3.40
N THR A 67 -1.66 4.55 4.69
CA THR A 67 -2.94 4.86 5.35
C THR A 67 -3.20 6.37 5.38
N LYS A 68 -2.17 7.20 5.62
CA LYS A 68 -2.30 8.66 5.55
C LYS A 68 -2.63 9.12 4.13
N GLU A 69 -1.94 8.56 3.14
CA GLU A 69 -2.17 8.84 1.72
C GLU A 69 -3.60 8.44 1.33
N ALA A 70 -4.11 7.30 1.81
CA ALA A 70 -5.48 6.85 1.59
C ALA A 70 -6.52 7.82 2.17
N VAL A 71 -6.32 8.31 3.40
CA VAL A 71 -7.21 9.31 4.01
C VAL A 71 -7.21 10.61 3.21
N TRP A 72 -6.03 11.04 2.73
CA TRP A 72 -5.92 12.22 1.88
C TRP A 72 -6.63 12.02 0.54
N LEU A 73 -6.40 10.89 -0.13
CA LEU A 73 -7.05 10.53 -1.40
C LEU A 73 -8.56 10.44 -1.26
N ARG A 74 -9.05 9.87 -0.15
CA ARG A 74 -10.49 9.81 0.15
C ARG A 74 -11.10 11.20 0.16
N LYS A 75 -10.48 12.13 0.88
CA LYS A 75 -10.96 13.51 0.97
C LYS A 75 -10.89 14.21 -0.40
N PHE A 76 -9.76 14.07 -1.09
CA PHE A 76 -9.57 14.66 -2.41
C PHE A 76 -10.62 14.18 -3.42
N LEU A 77 -10.86 12.87 -3.50
CA LEU A 77 -11.84 12.29 -4.42
C LEU A 77 -13.28 12.58 -4.02
N HIS A 78 -13.56 12.68 -2.72
CA HIS A 78 -14.86 13.12 -2.22
C HIS A 78 -15.15 14.56 -2.64
N ASP A 79 -14.19 15.48 -2.45
CA ASP A 79 -14.34 16.90 -2.78
C ASP A 79 -14.46 17.15 -4.29
N LEU A 80 -13.94 16.23 -5.12
CA LEU A 80 -14.12 16.27 -6.57
C LEU A 80 -15.48 15.74 -7.06
N GLU A 81 -16.24 15.06 -6.20
CA GLU A 81 -17.55 14.43 -6.53
C GLU A 81 -17.51 13.43 -7.70
N VAL A 82 -16.31 12.99 -8.10
CA VAL A 82 -16.12 12.08 -9.25
C VAL A 82 -16.25 10.61 -8.89
N VAL A 83 -16.11 10.25 -7.60
CA VAL A 83 -16.17 8.86 -7.15
C VAL A 83 -17.34 8.62 -6.20
N PRO A 84 -18.35 7.80 -6.59
CA PRO A 84 -19.44 7.46 -5.71
C PRO A 84 -18.94 6.63 -4.52
N ASN A 85 -19.63 6.73 -3.38
CA ASN A 85 -19.37 5.90 -2.19
C ASN A 85 -17.99 6.10 -1.52
N MET A 86 -17.38 7.27 -1.65
CA MET A 86 -16.18 7.65 -0.85
C MET A 86 -16.40 7.65 0.67
N ASN A 87 -17.64 7.44 1.12
CA ASN A 87 -17.97 7.24 2.52
C ASN A 87 -17.55 5.85 3.05
N LEU A 88 -17.35 4.87 2.17
CA LEU A 88 -16.90 3.54 2.55
C LEU A 88 -15.39 3.53 2.92
N PRO A 89 -14.96 2.60 3.78
CA PRO A 89 -13.54 2.45 4.10
C PRO A 89 -12.72 2.05 2.87
N ILE A 90 -11.53 2.63 2.71
CA ILE A 90 -10.59 2.22 1.65
C ILE A 90 -9.87 0.94 2.06
N THR A 91 -9.85 -0.06 1.19
CA THR A 91 -9.05 -1.27 1.41
C THR A 91 -7.58 -1.00 1.13
N LEU A 92 -6.73 -1.27 2.11
CA LEU A 92 -5.27 -1.23 2.02
C LEU A 92 -4.70 -2.64 2.17
N TYR A 93 -4.15 -3.18 1.10
CA TYR A 93 -3.52 -4.49 1.09
C TYR A 93 -2.07 -4.44 1.59
N CYS A 94 -1.75 -5.37 2.48
CA CYS A 94 -0.40 -5.58 3.02
C CYS A 94 -0.13 -7.08 3.10
N ASP A 95 0.99 -7.54 2.54
CA ASP A 95 1.32 -8.96 2.45
C ASP A 95 1.93 -9.54 3.76
N ASN A 96 1.95 -8.78 4.85
CA ASN A 96 2.40 -9.26 6.17
C ASN A 96 1.26 -9.36 7.17
N SER A 97 0.88 -10.58 7.52
CA SER A 97 -0.19 -10.87 8.49
C SER A 97 0.10 -10.29 9.87
N GLY A 98 1.37 -10.21 10.28
CA GLY A 98 1.79 -9.56 11.53
C GLY A 98 1.47 -8.06 11.53
N ALA A 99 1.77 -7.37 10.43
CA ALA A 99 1.47 -5.95 10.26
C ALA A 99 -0.04 -5.70 10.24
N VAL A 100 -0.79 -6.50 9.48
CA VAL A 100 -2.27 -6.46 9.41
C VAL A 100 -2.90 -6.70 10.79
N ALA A 101 -2.42 -7.67 11.55
CA ALA A 101 -2.97 -7.93 12.89
C ALA A 101 -2.68 -6.77 13.86
N ASN A 102 -1.47 -6.20 13.78
CA ASN A 102 -1.08 -5.09 14.64
C ASN A 102 -1.79 -3.76 14.30
N SER A 103 -2.31 -3.59 13.09
CA SER A 103 -3.08 -2.39 12.72
C SER A 103 -4.49 -2.43 13.29
N LYS A 104 -4.99 -3.62 13.66
CA LYS A 104 -6.29 -3.82 14.30
C LYS A 104 -6.22 -3.80 15.82
N GLU A 105 -5.20 -4.43 16.39
CA GLU A 105 -5.11 -4.60 17.85
C GLU A 105 -3.68 -4.34 18.41
N PRO A 106 -3.55 -3.71 19.60
CA PRO A 106 -2.31 -3.71 20.37
C PRO A 106 -1.80 -5.11 20.72
N ARG A 107 -0.72 -5.53 20.06
CA ARG A 107 0.12 -6.64 20.51
C ARG A 107 1.32 -6.12 21.28
N SER A 108 1.57 -6.67 22.47
CA SER A 108 2.61 -6.24 23.40
C SER A 108 4.00 -6.61 22.88
N HIS A 109 4.77 -5.61 22.45
CA HIS A 109 6.20 -5.73 22.15
C HIS A 109 6.90 -4.42 22.54
N LYS A 110 8.11 -4.51 23.12
CA LYS A 110 8.96 -3.32 23.35
C LYS A 110 9.37 -2.76 21.99
N ARG A 111 9.10 -1.47 21.73
CA ARG A 111 9.37 -0.81 20.44
C ARG A 111 9.97 0.57 20.67
N GLY A 112 10.70 1.07 19.67
CA GLY A 112 11.16 2.46 19.66
C GLY A 112 9.98 3.44 19.56
N LYS A 113 10.06 4.57 20.28
CA LYS A 113 9.00 5.61 20.33
C LYS A 113 8.54 6.11 18.94
N HIS A 114 9.46 6.17 17.98
CA HIS A 114 9.18 6.67 16.63
C HIS A 114 8.32 5.68 15.81
N ILE A 115 8.47 4.38 16.07
CA ILE A 115 7.63 3.32 15.49
C ILE A 115 6.30 3.26 16.23
N GLU A 116 6.29 3.35 17.57
CA GLU A 116 5.08 3.33 18.39
C GLU A 116 4.01 4.33 17.94
N ARG A 117 4.41 5.57 17.62
CA ARG A 117 3.50 6.59 17.06
C ARG A 117 2.80 6.14 15.77
N LYS A 118 3.50 5.42 14.89
CA LYS A 118 2.92 4.88 13.65
C LYS A 118 1.87 3.81 13.95
N TYR A 119 2.09 2.99 14.99
CA TYR A 119 1.11 2.01 15.46
C TYR A 119 -0.17 2.65 15.99
N GLN A 120 -0.04 3.71 16.77
CA GLN A 120 -1.20 4.45 17.27
C GLN A 120 -2.00 5.07 16.12
N LEU A 121 -1.32 5.73 15.17
CA LEU A 121 -1.97 6.42 14.07
C LEU A 121 -2.80 5.49 13.17
N ILE A 122 -2.22 4.38 12.70
CA ILE A 122 -2.95 3.48 11.80
C ILE A 122 -4.15 2.84 12.51
N ARG A 123 -4.03 2.52 13.80
CA ARG A 123 -5.14 2.00 14.60
C ARG A 123 -6.27 3.01 14.72
N GLU A 124 -5.95 4.28 14.98
CA GLU A 124 -6.94 5.35 15.05
C GLU A 124 -7.72 5.48 13.73
N ILE A 125 -7.01 5.45 12.59
CA ILE A 125 -7.62 5.55 11.26
C ILE A 125 -8.50 4.32 10.96
N VAL A 126 -8.03 3.12 11.33
CA VAL A 126 -8.79 1.86 11.17
C VAL A 126 -10.03 1.86 12.07
N GLN A 127 -9.91 2.31 13.32
CA GLN A 127 -11.02 2.41 14.27
C GLN A 127 -12.07 3.44 13.83
N ARG A 128 -11.65 4.54 13.22
CA ARG A 128 -12.55 5.54 12.61
C ARG A 128 -13.32 4.98 11.41
N GLY A 129 -12.86 3.86 10.83
CA GLY A 129 -13.48 3.24 9.67
C GLY A 129 -13.10 3.90 8.34
N ASP A 130 -12.01 4.68 8.31
CA ASP A 130 -11.57 5.32 7.06
C ASP A 130 -10.83 4.34 6.15
N VAL A 131 -10.12 3.39 6.74
CA VAL A 131 -9.26 2.43 6.04
C VAL A 131 -9.41 1.06 6.68
N ILE A 132 -9.49 0.01 5.86
CA ILE A 132 -9.39 -1.38 6.29
C ILE A 132 -8.07 -1.94 5.79
N VAL A 133 -7.23 -2.39 6.72
CA VAL A 133 -5.98 -3.08 6.38
C VAL A 133 -6.23 -4.59 6.29
N THR A 134 -5.93 -5.18 5.14
CA THR A 134 -6.21 -6.59 4.83
C THR A 134 -4.99 -7.28 4.26
N ASN A 135 -4.87 -8.58 4.53
CA ASN A 135 -3.77 -9.37 3.99
C ASN A 135 -4.01 -9.70 2.51
N ILE A 136 -2.92 -9.69 1.73
CA ILE A 136 -2.89 -10.20 0.36
C ILE A 136 -1.74 -11.20 0.24
N ALA A 137 -1.86 -12.20 -0.63
CA ALA A 137 -0.71 -13.04 -0.98
C ALA A 137 0.35 -12.19 -1.69
N SER A 138 1.63 -12.37 -1.36
CA SER A 138 2.72 -11.58 -1.94
C SER A 138 2.75 -11.65 -3.48
N GLU A 139 2.42 -12.80 -4.06
CA GLU A 139 2.30 -12.99 -5.52
C GLU A 139 1.22 -12.13 -6.22
N HIS A 140 0.26 -11.61 -5.46
CA HIS A 140 -0.77 -10.71 -5.96
C HIS A 140 -0.51 -9.24 -5.59
N ASN A 141 0.62 -8.95 -4.94
CA ASN A 141 0.95 -7.60 -4.52
C ASN A 141 1.57 -6.82 -5.69
N ILE A 142 0.77 -5.93 -6.30
CA ILE A 142 1.17 -5.15 -7.47
C ILE A 142 2.26 -4.09 -7.20
N VAL A 143 2.74 -3.99 -5.97
CA VAL A 143 3.87 -3.14 -5.58
C VAL A 143 5.21 -3.80 -5.93
N ASP A 144 5.24 -5.14 -6.03
CA ASP A 144 6.45 -5.92 -6.26
C ASP A 144 7.30 -5.45 -7.45
N PRO A 145 6.73 -5.08 -8.62
CA PRO A 145 7.51 -4.55 -9.75
C PRO A 145 8.34 -3.30 -9.43
N PHE A 146 7.95 -2.52 -8.43
CA PHE A 146 8.65 -1.28 -8.03
C PHE A 146 9.79 -1.54 -7.03
N MET A 147 9.93 -2.77 -6.57
CA MET A 147 10.74 -3.12 -5.39
C MET A 147 11.66 -4.32 -5.63
N LYS A 148 11.24 -5.27 -6.48
CA LYS A 148 11.88 -6.56 -6.67
C LYS A 148 12.28 -6.76 -8.13
N THR A 149 13.34 -7.53 -8.34
CA THR A 149 13.65 -8.09 -9.66
C THR A 149 12.74 -9.29 -9.91
N LEU A 150 11.80 -9.15 -10.85
CA LEU A 150 10.82 -10.18 -11.18
C LEU A 150 11.17 -10.90 -12.49
N THR A 151 10.67 -12.12 -12.66
CA THR A 151 10.71 -12.79 -13.96
C THR A 151 9.74 -12.10 -14.91
N THR A 152 10.01 -12.15 -16.22
CA THR A 152 9.20 -11.47 -17.25
C THR A 152 7.71 -11.78 -17.13
N LYS A 153 7.36 -13.07 -16.95
CA LYS A 153 5.97 -13.51 -16.83
C LYS A 153 5.24 -12.90 -15.62
N VAL A 154 5.92 -12.80 -14.48
CA VAL A 154 5.33 -12.21 -13.26
C VAL A 154 5.21 -10.70 -13.41
N PHE A 155 6.24 -10.07 -13.99
CA PHE A 155 6.24 -8.64 -14.28
C PHE A 155 5.07 -8.26 -15.20
N GLU A 156 4.88 -8.96 -16.33
CA GLU A 156 3.78 -8.73 -17.28
C GLU A 156 2.40 -8.85 -16.61
N GLY A 157 2.19 -9.89 -15.78
CA GLY A 157 0.93 -10.04 -15.04
C GLY A 157 0.64 -8.87 -14.07
N HIS A 158 1.67 -8.30 -13.46
CA HIS A 158 1.50 -7.10 -12.65
C HIS A 158 1.24 -5.84 -13.49
N LEU A 159 1.83 -5.71 -14.69
CA LEU A 159 1.53 -4.58 -15.58
C LEU A 159 0.06 -4.55 -15.97
N GLU A 160 -0.52 -5.70 -16.30
CA GLU A 160 -1.97 -5.82 -16.56
C GLU A 160 -2.79 -5.41 -15.34
N SER A 161 -2.36 -5.82 -14.14
CA SER A 161 -3.01 -5.48 -12.86
C SER A 161 -2.88 -3.99 -12.50
N LEU A 162 -1.87 -3.30 -13.04
CA LEU A 162 -1.69 -1.85 -12.94
C LEU A 162 -2.50 -1.08 -14.00
N GLY A 163 -3.18 -1.78 -14.92
CA GLY A 163 -3.98 -1.18 -15.99
C GLY A 163 -3.19 -0.84 -17.25
N LEU A 164 -1.96 -1.37 -17.40
CA LEU A 164 -1.20 -1.27 -18.64
C LEU A 164 -1.71 -2.31 -19.63
N ARG A 165 -2.02 -1.88 -20.85
CA ARG A 165 -2.46 -2.75 -21.94
C ARG A 165 -1.72 -2.43 -23.22
N ASP A 166 -1.40 -3.48 -23.97
CA ASP A 166 -0.91 -3.37 -25.35
C ASP A 166 -2.06 -2.92 -26.26
N MET A 167 -1.86 -1.83 -26.97
CA MET A 167 -2.77 -1.42 -28.04
C MET A 167 -2.34 -2.14 -29.32
N TYR A 168 -2.99 -3.27 -29.63
CA TYR A 168 -3.10 -3.64 -31.04
C TYR A 168 -4.09 -2.67 -31.66
N ILE A 169 -3.57 -1.60 -32.26
CA ILE A 169 -4.33 -0.79 -33.22
C ILE A 169 -4.64 -1.75 -34.38
N ARG A 170 -5.89 -2.17 -34.49
CA ARG A 170 -6.46 -2.75 -35.70
C ARG A 170 -7.45 -1.76 -36.27
#